data_AF-A0A2M7UH07-F1
#
_entry.id   AF-A0A2M7UH07-F1
#
_cell.length_a   1.000
_cell.length_b   1.000
_cell.length_c   1.000
_cell.angle_alpha   90.00
_cell.angle_beta   90.00
_cell.angle_gamma   90.00
#
_symmetry.space_group_name_H-M   'P 1'
#
loop_
_entity.id
_entity.type
_entity.pdbx_description
1 polymer ?
#
loop_
_entity_poly.entity_id
_entity_poly.type
_entity_poly.pdbx_seq_one_letter_code
_entity_poly.pdbx_strand_id
1 'polypeptide(L)'
;MKNYKLNKYEQEILDAFEAGKLKSIKNEEKKNKEYMLAAKDSLNKTKNINIRISNGDLQKIKAKAVEKGLPYQTLIGSLLHQHFAEASKELTK
;
A
#
# COMPACT_ATOMS: atom_id res chain seq x y z
N MET A 1 15.05 6.73 -16.85
CA MET A 1 14.47 5.46 -16.33
C MET A 1 15.20 5.12 -15.04
N LYS A 2 14.50 4.74 -13.96
CA LYS A 2 15.15 4.38 -12.69
C LYS A 2 15.96 3.10 -12.90
N ASN A 3 17.25 3.13 -12.58
CA ASN A 3 18.13 1.95 -12.60
C ASN A 3 17.81 1.09 -11.38
N TYR A 4 16.96 0.08 -11.55
CA TYR A 4 16.74 -0.96 -10.55
C TYR A 4 17.89 -1.97 -10.61
N LYS A 5 18.62 -2.14 -9.50
CA LYS A 5 19.64 -3.18 -9.40
C LYS A 5 18.94 -4.50 -9.09
N LEU A 6 18.60 -5.23 -10.15
CA LEU A 6 17.94 -6.53 -10.02
C LEU A 6 18.91 -7.53 -9.38
N ASN A 7 18.41 -8.29 -8.41
CA ASN A 7 19.15 -9.43 -7.89
C ASN A 7 19.16 -10.57 -8.92
N LYS A 8 20.00 -11.58 -8.71
CA LYS A 8 20.18 -12.68 -9.67
C LYS A 8 18.86 -13.43 -9.98
N TYR A 9 18.00 -13.59 -8.98
CA TYR A 9 16.69 -14.24 -9.14
C TYR A 9 15.71 -13.38 -9.94
N GLU A 10 15.68 -12.07 -9.69
CA GLU A 10 14.83 -11.13 -10.43
C GLU A 10 15.25 -11.02 -11.91
N GLN A 11 16.56 -11.02 -12.17
CA GLN A 11 17.10 -11.03 -13.53
C GLN A 11 16.71 -12.31 -14.27
N GLU A 12 16.81 -13.48 -13.62
CA GLU A 12 16.40 -14.77 -14.21
C GLU A 12 14.90 -14.80 -14.56
N ILE A 13 14.03 -14.19 -13.74
CA ILE A 13 12.60 -14.05 -14.04
C ILE A 13 12.39 -13.15 -15.26
N LEU A 14 13.09 -12.02 -15.32
CA LEU A 14 12.98 -11.06 -16.42
C LEU A 14 13.41 -11.70 -17.74
N ASP A 15 14.57 -12.37 -17.75
CA ASP A 15 15.11 -13.05 -18.92
C ASP A 15 14.18 -14.19 -19.39
N ALA A 16 13.56 -14.92 -18.46
CA ALA A 16 12.57 -15.96 -18.80
C ALA A 16 11.26 -15.39 -19.36
N PHE A 17 10.84 -14.21 -18.89
CA PHE A 17 9.70 -13.46 -19.40
C PHE A 17 9.97 -12.93 -20.82
N GLU A 18 11.10 -12.26 -21.03
CA GLU A 18 11.51 -11.71 -22.33
C GLU A 18 11.74 -12.83 -23.37
N ALA A 19 12.26 -13.98 -22.94
CA ALA A 19 12.42 -15.15 -23.80
C ALA A 19 11.11 -15.89 -24.10
N GLY A 20 9.96 -15.43 -23.58
CA GLY A 20 8.64 -16.04 -23.83
C GLY A 20 8.50 -17.48 -23.31
N LYS A 21 9.35 -17.89 -22.36
CA LYS A 21 9.41 -19.27 -21.84
C LYS A 21 8.37 -19.55 -20.77
N LEU A 22 7.74 -18.50 -20.23
CA LEU A 22 6.73 -18.60 -19.19
C LEU A 22 5.43 -19.15 -19.78
N LYS A 23 5.02 -20.32 -19.29
CA LYS A 23 3.73 -20.92 -19.65
C LYS A 23 2.69 -20.54 -18.61
N SER A 24 1.51 -20.20 -19.11
CA SER A 24 0.31 -20.00 -18.31
C SER A 24 0.03 -21.23 -17.43
N ILE A 25 -0.27 -20.96 -16.16
CA ILE A 25 -0.64 -21.99 -15.18
C ILE A 25 -2.02 -22.55 -15.54
N LYS A 26 -2.19 -23.87 -15.46
CA LYS A 26 -3.53 -24.48 -15.59
C LYS A 26 -4.48 -23.86 -14.56
N ASN A 27 -5.68 -23.49 -15.00
CA ASN A 27 -6.74 -22.92 -14.16
C ASN A 27 -6.50 -21.45 -13.72
N GLU A 28 -6.04 -20.60 -14.65
CA GLU A 28 -5.75 -19.17 -14.43
C GLU A 28 -6.88 -18.42 -13.73
N GLU A 29 -8.14 -18.64 -14.10
CA GLU A 29 -9.27 -17.92 -13.50
C GLU A 29 -9.40 -18.20 -11.99
N LYS A 30 -9.17 -19.44 -11.57
CA LYS A 30 -9.27 -19.83 -10.16
C LYS A 30 -8.12 -19.24 -9.36
N LYS A 31 -6.90 -19.27 -9.91
CA LYS A 31 -5.71 -18.67 -9.31
C LYS A 31 -5.81 -17.15 -9.23
N ASN A 32 -6.30 -16.48 -10.27
CA ASN A 32 -6.54 -15.03 -10.27
C ASN A 32 -7.56 -14.63 -9.21
N LYS A 33 -8.66 -15.38 -9.07
CA LYS A 33 -9.64 -15.14 -7.99
C LYS A 33 -9.02 -15.32 -6.60
N GLU A 34 -8.22 -16.36 -6.40
CA GLU A 34 -7.50 -16.61 -5.15
C GLU A 34 -6.52 -15.47 -4.80
N TYR A 35 -5.70 -15.03 -5.75
CA TYR A 35 -4.78 -13.90 -5.56
C TYR A 35 -5.51 -12.58 -5.35
N MET A 36 -6.62 -12.35 -6.05
CA MET A 36 -7.44 -11.16 -5.86
C MET A 36 -8.06 -11.12 -4.45
N LEU A 37 -8.52 -12.26 -3.95
CA LEU A 37 -9.03 -12.40 -2.59
C LEU A 37 -7.91 -12.18 -1.56
N ALA A 38 -6.76 -12.83 -1.73
CA ALA A 38 -5.61 -12.66 -0.85
C ALA A 38 -5.10 -11.21 -0.82
N ALA A 39 -5.11 -10.52 -1.96
CA ALA A 39 -4.75 -9.10 -2.05
C ALA A 39 -5.77 -8.22 -1.31
N LYS A 40 -7.08 -8.45 -1.51
CA LYS A 40 -8.14 -7.73 -0.78
C LYS A 40 -8.03 -7.95 0.73
N ASP A 41 -7.84 -9.19 1.16
CA ASP A 41 -7.74 -9.54 2.58
C ASP A 41 -6.49 -8.96 3.24
N SER A 42 -5.38 -8.88 2.51
CA SER A 42 -4.14 -8.26 3.01
C SER A 42 -4.28 -6.74 3.16
N LEU A 43 -4.97 -6.08 2.23
CA LEU A 43 -5.23 -4.64 2.28
C LEU A 43 -6.24 -4.25 3.37
N ASN A 44 -7.20 -5.14 3.67
CA ASN A 44 -8.27 -4.88 4.63
C ASN A 44 -7.90 -5.19 6.09
N LYS A 45 -6.69 -5.70 6.38
CA LYS A 45 -6.25 -5.95 7.76
C LYS A 45 -5.97 -4.64 8.50
N THR A 46 -7.01 -4.08 9.10
CA THR A 46 -6.92 -2.92 9.97
C THR A 46 -6.53 -3.33 11.39
N LYS A 47 -5.59 -2.60 12.02
CA LYS A 47 -5.30 -2.72 13.46
C LYS A 47 -5.71 -1.44 14.17
N ASN A 48 -6.35 -1.59 15.33
CA ASN A 48 -6.70 -0.46 16.19
C ASN A 48 -5.47 -0.01 16.98
N ILE A 49 -5.22 1.30 16.99
CA ILE A 49 -4.13 1.91 17.76
C ILE A 49 -4.68 3.04 18.64
N ASN A 50 -4.11 3.21 19.84
CA ASN A 50 -4.42 4.33 20.72
C ASN A 50 -3.28 5.36 20.63
N ILE A 51 -3.60 6.61 20.32
CA ILE A 51 -2.62 7.70 20.21
C ILE A 51 -3.02 8.81 21.19
N ARG A 52 -2.07 9.28 22.00
CA ARG A 52 -2.24 10.48 22.83
C ARG A 52 -1.88 11.71 22.01
N ILE A 53 -2.76 12.70 22.02
CA ILE A 53 -2.57 14.00 21.34
C ILE A 53 -2.90 15.13 22.30
N SER A 54 -2.32 16.31 22.06
CA SER A 54 -2.63 17.50 22.86
C SER A 54 -4.07 17.97 22.58
N ASN A 55 -4.71 18.58 23.58
CA ASN A 55 -6.06 19.15 23.40
C ASN A 55 -6.07 20.25 22.33
N GLY A 56 -5.00 21.07 22.26
CA GLY A 56 -4.87 22.12 21.26
C GLY A 56 -4.81 21.57 19.83
N ASP A 57 -4.07 20.49 19.61
CA ASP A 57 -3.95 19.88 18.29
C ASP A 57 -5.24 19.15 17.89
N LEU A 58 -5.92 18.50 18.83
CA LEU A 58 -7.23 17.88 18.58
C LEU A 58 -8.24 18.92 18.07
N GLN A 59 -8.27 20.13 18.64
CA GLN A 59 -9.16 21.20 18.18
C GLN A 59 -8.82 21.66 16.76
N LYS A 60 -7.53 21.85 16.46
CA LYS A 60 -7.07 22.22 15.11
C LYS A 60 -7.42 21.15 14.07
N ILE A 61 -7.25 19.86 14.40
CA ILE A 61 -7.60 18.75 13.51
C ILE A 61 -9.11 18.74 13.26
N LYS A 62 -9.93 18.92 14.30
CA LYS A 62 -11.39 19.00 14.14
C LYS A 62 -11.80 20.16 13.24
N ALA A 63 -11.24 21.35 13.44
CA ALA A 63 -11.52 22.50 12.59
C ALA A 63 -11.18 22.22 11.12
N LYS A 64 -10.00 21.65 10.85
CA LYS A 64 -9.55 21.28 9.50
C LYS A 64 -10.37 20.15 8.87
N ALA A 65 -10.91 19.25 9.69
CA ALA A 65 -11.79 18.18 9.24
C ALA A 65 -13.16 18.73 8.80
N VAL A 66 -13.72 19.67 9.56
CA VAL A 66 -14.96 20.38 9.20
C VAL A 66 -14.79 21.18 7.92
N GLU A 67 -13.68 21.90 7.76
CA GLU A 67 -13.35 22.64 6.52
C GLU A 67 -13.32 21.72 5.29
N LYS A 68 -12.83 20.49 5.46
CA LYS A 68 -12.78 19.46 4.40
C LYS A 68 -14.08 18.65 4.26
N GLY A 69 -15.07 18.86 5.11
CA GLY A 69 -16.31 18.07 5.13
C GLY A 69 -16.09 16.59 5.49
N LEU A 70 -15.04 16.26 6.24
CA LEU A 70 -14.67 14.90 6.62
C LEU A 70 -14.72 14.70 8.14
N PRO A 71 -15.00 13.48 8.63
CA PRO A 71 -14.79 13.15 10.04
C PRO A 71 -13.30 13.32 10.43
N TYR A 72 -13.04 13.81 11.64
CA TYR A 72 -11.66 14.07 12.09
C TYR A 72 -10.81 12.78 12.16
N GLN A 73 -11.43 11.64 12.49
CA GLN A 73 -10.76 10.34 12.48
C GLN A 73 -10.32 9.95 11.07
N THR A 74 -11.18 10.18 10.07
CA THR A 74 -10.89 9.91 8.66
C THR A 74 -9.76 10.79 8.16
N LEU A 75 -9.75 12.08 8.54
CA LEU A 75 -8.66 12.99 8.21
C LEU A 75 -7.33 12.51 8.82
N ILE A 76 -7.32 12.10 10.09
CA ILE A 76 -6.12 11.55 10.74
C ILE A 76 -5.63 10.30 9.99
N GLY A 77 -6.53 9.37 9.67
CA GLY A 77 -6.19 8.16 8.92
C GLY A 77 -5.61 8.46 7.53
N SER A 78 -6.21 9.42 6.80
CA SER A 78 -5.74 9.87 5.49
C SER A 78 -4.35 10.50 5.57
N LEU A 79 -4.08 11.32 6.59
CA LEU A 79 -2.77 11.94 6.80
C LEU A 79 -1.71 10.88 7.16
N LEU A 80 -2.03 9.93 8.04
CA LEU A 80 -1.14 8.82 8.36
C LEU A 80 -0.83 8.00 7.10
N HIS A 81 -1.85 7.68 6.30
CA HIS A 81 -1.65 6.96 5.05
C HIS A 81 -0.76 7.75 4.09
N GLN A 82 -1.02 9.05 3.87
CA GLN A 82 -0.20 9.88 2.99
C GLN A 82 1.27 9.92 3.46
N HIS A 83 1.52 10.19 4.75
CA HIS A 83 2.87 10.30 5.28
C HIS A 83 3.66 8.98 5.25
N PHE A 84 3.02 7.85 5.57
CA PHE A 84 3.72 6.56 5.61
C PHE A 84 3.72 5.81 4.27
N ALA A 85 2.72 6.02 3.41
CA ALA A 85 2.72 5.47 2.05
C ALA A 85 3.78 6.18 1.17
N GLU A 86 4.06 7.45 1.42
CA GLU A 86 5.19 8.16 0.80
C GLU A 86 6.53 7.66 1.34
N ALA A 87 6.66 7.45 2.65
CA ALA A 87 7.89 6.91 3.26
C ALA A 87 8.27 5.50 2.75
N SER A 88 7.26 4.69 2.39
CA SER A 88 7.48 3.34 1.83
C SER A 88 8.14 3.37 0.44
N LYS A 89 8.13 4.51 -0.27
CA LYS A 89 8.88 4.70 -1.53
C LYS A 89 10.34 5.10 -1.32
N GLU A 90 10.73 5.52 -0.13
CA GLU A 90 12.11 5.96 0.17
C GLU A 90 12.98 4.85 0.79
N LEU A 91 12.38 3.86 1.46
CA LEU A 91 13.07 2.66 1.98
C LEU A 91 13.42 1.61 0.90
N THR A 92 13.17 1.93 -0.38
CA THR A 92 13.58 1.13 -1.56
C THR A 92 14.53 1.92 -2.46
N LYS A 93 15.52 2.60 -1.87
CA LYS A 93 16.68 3.16 -2.56
C LYS A 93 17.98 2.54 -2.06
#